data_AF-A0A813GB77-F1
#
_entry.id   AF-A0A813GB77-F1
#
_cell.length_a   1.000
_cell.length_b   1.000
_cell.length_c   1.000
_cell.angle_alpha   90.00
_cell.angle_beta   90.00
_cell.angle_gamma   90.00
#
_symmetry.space_group_name_H-M   'P 1'
#
loop_
_entity.id
_entity.type
_entity.pdbx_description
1 polymer ?
#
loop_
_entity_poly.entity_id
_entity_poly.type
_entity_poly.pdbx_seq_one_letter_code
_entity_poly.pdbx_strand_id
1 'polypeptide(L)'
;HVSEHGKSIITAMLMTNPRRRITTQQIRLHPWLSLAADPERSLRPAGPELDIVEEDVLEELTQFGIPLDYARSCLLQNKHNQITTTYHLLVQRKRRMIDKVMQSPYAQVVQHQNLTEDISASFQGFQDVGDLAPCGYPTPAEPPLADPSCQ
;
A
#
# COMPACT_ATOMS: atom_id res chain seq x y z
N HIS A 1 10.25 -21.32 33.44
CA HIS A 1 8.99 -22.08 33.49
C HIS A 1 8.07 -21.63 32.37
N VAL A 2 7.42 -22.56 31.66
CA VAL A 2 6.44 -22.24 30.60
C VAL A 2 5.03 -22.25 31.20
N SER A 3 4.18 -21.28 30.84
CA SER A 3 2.76 -21.24 31.27
C SER A 3 1.99 -22.46 30.79
N GLU A 4 0.96 -22.86 31.53
CA GLU A 4 0.14 -24.04 31.19
C GLU A 4 -0.48 -23.94 29.78
N HIS A 5 -1.06 -22.78 29.47
CA HIS A 5 -1.59 -22.46 28.14
C HIS A 5 -0.50 -22.53 27.06
N GLY A 6 0.74 -22.12 27.35
CA GLY A 6 1.87 -22.23 26.44
C GLY A 6 2.28 -23.69 26.17
N LYS A 7 2.27 -24.54 27.19
CA LYS A 7 2.53 -25.98 27.03
C LYS A 7 1.44 -26.65 26.18
N SER A 8 0.18 -26.29 26.41
CA SER A 8 -0.96 -26.84 25.65
C SER A 8 -0.86 -26.53 24.15
N ILE A 9 -0.59 -25.28 23.77
CA ILE A 9 -0.51 -24.92 22.35
C ILE A 9 0.71 -25.56 21.66
N ILE A 10 1.87 -25.60 22.33
CA ILE A 10 3.10 -26.18 21.77
C ILE A 10 2.90 -27.69 21.53
N THR A 11 2.30 -28.41 22.48
CA THR A 11 2.02 -29.84 22.32
C THR A 11 1.01 -30.11 21.20
N ALA A 12 0.00 -29.25 21.03
CA ALA A 12 -0.98 -29.36 19.96
C ALA A 12 -0.39 -29.04 18.56
N MET A 13 0.59 -28.12 18.47
CA MET A 13 1.31 -27.79 17.24
C MET A 13 2.32 -28.86 16.85
N LEU A 14 3.09 -29.37 17.81
CA LEU A 14 4.16 -30.36 17.61
C LEU A 14 3.64 -31.81 17.62
N MET A 15 2.40 -32.01 17.18
CA MET A 15 1.79 -33.33 17.06
C MET A 15 2.40 -34.10 15.88
N THR A 16 2.89 -35.33 16.11
CA THR A 16 3.50 -36.19 15.08
C THR A 16 2.51 -36.54 13.97
N ASN A 17 1.26 -36.82 14.31
CA ASN A 17 0.22 -37.13 13.33
C ASN A 17 -0.39 -35.83 12.77
N PRO A 18 -0.32 -35.57 11.45
CA PRO A 18 -0.79 -34.33 10.86
C PRO A 18 -2.31 -34.17 10.95
N ARG A 19 -3.08 -35.27 10.96
CA ARG A 19 -4.55 -35.22 11.09
C ARG A 19 -5.01 -34.81 12.48
N ARG A 20 -4.16 -34.99 13.50
CA ARG A 20 -4.43 -34.60 14.89
C ARG A 20 -3.80 -33.27 15.26
N ARG A 21 -3.01 -32.67 14.36
CA ARG A 21 -2.37 -31.37 14.58
C ARG A 21 -3.44 -30.27 14.60
N ILE A 22 -3.27 -29.32 15.51
CA ILE A 22 -4.15 -28.15 15.59
C ILE A 22 -4.14 -27.35 14.28
N THR A 23 -5.32 -26.91 13.83
CA THR A 23 -5.45 -26.09 12.61
C THR A 23 -5.14 -24.62 12.88
N THR A 24 -4.79 -23.86 11.84
CA THR A 24 -4.54 -22.41 11.96
C THR A 24 -5.73 -21.65 12.56
N GLN A 25 -6.96 -22.06 12.24
CA GLN A 25 -8.16 -21.45 12.81
C GLN A 25 -8.28 -21.72 14.32
N GLN A 26 -8.01 -22.95 14.75
CA GLN A 26 -8.00 -23.31 16.17
C GLN A 26 -6.86 -22.63 16.94
N ILE A 27 -5.69 -22.46 16.32
CA ILE A 27 -4.57 -21.69 16.91
C ILE A 27 -4.99 -20.25 17.18
N ARG A 28 -5.70 -19.61 16.23
CA ARG A 28 -6.19 -18.22 16.38
C ARG A 28 -7.12 -18.04 17.58
N LEU A 29 -7.90 -19.07 17.89
CA LEU A 29 -8.84 -19.08 19.01
C LEU A 29 -8.20 -19.55 20.33
N HIS A 30 -6.94 -19.95 20.33
CA HIS A 30 -6.31 -20.52 21.52
C HIS A 30 -6.00 -19.43 22.56
N PRO A 31 -6.34 -19.64 23.85
CA PRO A 31 -6.19 -18.61 24.89
C PRO A 31 -4.78 -18.03 25.03
N TRP A 32 -3.76 -18.85 24.77
CA TRP A 32 -2.36 -18.41 24.76
C TRP A 32 -2.10 -17.27 23.75
N LEU A 33 -2.76 -17.31 22.59
CA LEU A 33 -2.61 -16.28 21.56
C LEU A 33 -3.45 -15.04 21.88
N SER A 34 -4.65 -15.22 22.45
CA SER A 34 -5.52 -14.12 22.89
C SER A 34 -4.86 -13.25 23.98
N LEU A 35 -4.02 -13.85 24.83
CA LEU A 35 -3.31 -13.14 25.89
C LEU A 35 -2.27 -12.12 25.38
N ALA A 36 -1.83 -12.28 24.13
CA ALA A 36 -0.84 -11.42 23.46
C ALA A 36 -1.44 -10.68 22.25
N ALA A 37 -2.77 -10.67 22.11
CA ALA A 37 -3.43 -10.13 20.94
C ALA A 37 -3.44 -8.59 20.97
N ASP A 38 -2.41 -8.02 20.35
CA ASP A 38 -2.49 -6.68 19.73
C ASP A 38 -3.55 -6.73 18.62
N PRO A 39 -4.52 -5.80 18.55
CA PRO A 39 -5.53 -5.77 17.48
C PRO A 39 -4.92 -5.73 16.06
N GLU A 40 -3.68 -5.21 15.93
CA GLU A 40 -2.89 -5.17 14.70
C GLU A 40 -2.41 -6.54 14.20
N ARG A 41 -2.31 -7.55 15.09
CA ARG A 41 -1.94 -8.93 14.70
C ARG A 41 -3.10 -9.70 14.05
N SER A 42 -4.26 -9.06 13.92
CA SER A 42 -5.41 -9.64 13.25
C SER A 42 -5.03 -9.92 11.79
N LEU A 43 -4.72 -11.18 11.51
CA LEU A 43 -4.73 -11.77 10.18
C LEU A 43 -6.18 -11.80 9.65
N ARG A 44 -6.86 -10.65 9.71
CA ARG A 44 -8.19 -10.45 9.15
C ARG A 44 -8.04 -10.88 7.69
N PRO A 45 -8.75 -11.93 7.24
CA PRO A 45 -8.85 -12.13 5.81
C PRO A 45 -9.39 -10.81 5.28
N ALA A 46 -8.62 -10.14 4.43
CA ALA A 46 -9.15 -9.02 3.67
C ALA A 46 -10.38 -9.59 2.99
N GLY A 47 -11.55 -9.20 3.47
CA GLY A 47 -12.81 -9.59 2.84
C GLY A 47 -12.73 -9.12 1.38
N PRO A 48 -13.36 -9.85 0.46
CA PRO A 48 -13.40 -9.43 -0.93
C PRO A 48 -14.17 -8.10 -1.03
N GLU A 49 -13.45 -6.98 -0.94
CA GLU A 49 -13.93 -5.68 -1.39
C GLU A 49 -13.80 -5.71 -2.92
N LEU A 50 -14.78 -6.36 -3.56
CA LEU A 50 -14.71 -6.77 -4.97
C LEU A 50 -15.16 -5.71 -5.97
N ASP A 51 -15.43 -4.47 -5.55
CA ASP A 51 -16.09 -3.51 -6.44
C ASP A 51 -15.14 -2.58 -7.20
N ILE A 52 -13.86 -2.48 -6.83
CA ILE A 52 -12.90 -1.61 -7.52
C ILE A 52 -11.70 -2.42 -7.97
N VAL A 53 -11.59 -2.61 -9.29
CA VAL A 53 -10.42 -3.20 -9.92
C VAL A 53 -9.32 -2.14 -9.95
N GLU A 54 -8.20 -2.40 -9.27
CA GLU A 54 -7.05 -1.49 -9.25
C GLU A 54 -6.23 -1.64 -10.54
N GLU A 55 -6.21 -0.60 -11.37
CA GLU A 55 -5.49 -0.61 -12.64
C GLU A 55 -3.96 -0.72 -12.44
N ASP A 56 -3.40 -0.09 -11.41
CA ASP A 56 -1.97 -0.19 -11.09
C ASP A 56 -1.52 -1.66 -10.86
N VAL A 57 -2.39 -2.46 -10.25
CA VAL A 57 -2.10 -3.89 -9.97
C VAL A 57 -2.26 -4.74 -11.23
N LEU A 58 -3.18 -4.36 -12.11
CA LEU A 58 -3.32 -4.95 -13.43
C LEU A 58 -2.07 -4.70 -14.28
N GLU A 59 -1.49 -3.50 -14.26
CA GLU A 59 -0.21 -3.21 -14.91
C GLU A 59 0.92 -4.10 -14.37
N GLU A 60 0.98 -4.33 -13.05
CA GLU A 60 1.96 -5.25 -12.46
C GLU A 60 1.77 -6.70 -12.96
N LEU A 61 0.54 -7.15 -13.22
CA LEU A 61 0.27 -8.48 -13.80
C LEU A 61 0.86 -8.66 -15.20
N THR A 62 1.02 -7.59 -15.99
CA THR A 62 1.65 -7.67 -17.31
C THR A 62 3.11 -8.09 -17.23
N GLN A 63 3.81 -7.72 -16.15
CA GLN A 63 5.20 -8.11 -15.90
C GLN A 63 5.32 -9.63 -15.68
N PHE A 64 4.25 -10.29 -15.23
CA PHE A 64 4.16 -11.73 -15.08
C PHE A 64 3.71 -12.45 -16.37
N GLY A 65 3.58 -11.73 -17.50
CA GLY A 65 3.16 -12.28 -18.79
C GLY A 65 1.65 -12.49 -18.92
N ILE A 66 0.85 -11.87 -18.05
CA ILE A 66 -0.62 -11.96 -18.07
C ILE A 66 -1.17 -10.72 -18.78
N PRO A 67 -1.93 -10.87 -19.89
CA PRO A 67 -2.51 -9.72 -20.57
C PRO A 67 -3.65 -9.08 -19.76
N LEU A 68 -3.70 -7.75 -19.78
CA LEU A 68 -4.65 -6.91 -19.02
C LEU A 68 -6.11 -7.30 -19.29
N ASP A 69 -6.49 -7.42 -20.56
CA ASP A 69 -7.86 -7.70 -20.98
C ASP A 69 -8.36 -9.05 -20.44
N TYR A 70 -7.47 -10.03 -20.42
CA TYR A 70 -7.77 -11.36 -19.90
C TYR A 70 -7.93 -11.34 -18.38
N ALA A 71 -7.03 -10.65 -17.68
CA ALA A 71 -7.12 -10.49 -16.22
C ALA A 71 -8.41 -9.77 -15.81
N ARG A 72 -8.75 -8.66 -16.48
CA ARG A 72 -10.00 -7.90 -16.24
C ARG A 72 -11.23 -8.79 -16.44
N SER A 73 -11.26 -9.56 -17.53
CA SER A 73 -12.36 -10.50 -17.80
C SER A 73 -12.48 -11.56 -16.70
N CYS A 74 -11.36 -12.11 -16.21
CA CYS A 74 -11.36 -13.10 -15.14
C CYS A 74 -11.85 -12.53 -13.80
N LEU A 75 -11.51 -11.28 -13.51
CA LEU A 75 -11.95 -10.56 -12.30
C LEU A 75 -13.45 -10.24 -12.35
N LEU A 76 -13.94 -9.71 -13.49
CA LEU A 76 -15.37 -9.42 -13.69
C LEU A 76 -16.25 -10.68 -13.59
N GLN A 77 -15.72 -11.83 -14.03
CA GLN A 77 -16.39 -13.12 -13.91
C GLN A 77 -16.25 -13.76 -12.52
N ASN A 78 -15.55 -13.12 -11.58
CA ASN A 78 -15.21 -13.64 -10.24
C ASN A 78 -14.69 -15.09 -10.26
N LYS A 79 -13.82 -15.41 -11.24
CA LYS A 79 -13.29 -16.77 -11.39
C LYS A 79 -12.17 -17.00 -10.40
N HIS A 80 -12.17 -18.13 -9.69
CA HIS A 80 -11.05 -18.53 -8.84
C HIS A 80 -9.99 -19.27 -9.66
N ASN A 81 -9.15 -18.50 -10.38
CA ASN A 81 -8.05 -19.02 -11.19
C ASN A 81 -6.70 -18.49 -10.68
N GLN A 82 -5.61 -18.95 -11.30
CA GLN A 82 -4.27 -18.45 -11.01
C GLN A 82 -4.20 -16.92 -11.14
N ILE A 83 -4.89 -16.33 -12.12
CA ILE A 83 -4.81 -14.89 -12.42
C ILE A 83 -5.44 -14.05 -11.30
N THR A 84 -6.66 -14.38 -10.89
CA THR A 84 -7.35 -13.69 -9.79
C THR A 84 -6.65 -13.94 -8.46
N THR A 85 -6.06 -15.13 -8.27
CA THR A 85 -5.22 -15.42 -7.10
C THR A 85 -4.01 -14.49 -7.06
N THR A 86 -3.25 -14.39 -8.17
CA THR A 86 -2.10 -13.48 -8.26
C THR A 86 -2.52 -12.04 -8.03
N TYR A 87 -3.61 -11.59 -8.67
CA TYR A 87 -4.17 -10.25 -8.45
C TYR A 87 -4.42 -9.97 -6.97
N HIS A 88 -5.16 -10.84 -6.27
CA HIS A 88 -5.47 -10.64 -4.85
C HIS A 88 -4.22 -10.63 -3.97
N LEU A 89 -3.21 -11.43 -4.30
CA LEU A 89 -1.93 -11.43 -3.58
C LEU A 89 -1.17 -10.11 -3.76
N LEU A 90 -1.19 -9.54 -4.97
CA LEU A 90 -0.57 -8.24 -5.27
C LEU A 90 -1.31 -7.10 -4.56
N VAL A 91 -2.64 -7.07 -4.62
CA VAL A 91 -3.46 -6.12 -3.84
C VAL A 91 -3.13 -6.20 -2.35
N GLN A 92 -3.05 -7.41 -1.81
CA GLN A 92 -2.71 -7.61 -0.40
C GLN A 92 -1.29 -7.15 -0.06
N ARG A 93 -0.33 -7.33 -0.97
CA ARG A 93 1.04 -6.83 -0.83
C ARG A 93 1.07 -5.30 -0.81
N LYS A 94 0.39 -4.64 -1.76
CA LYS A 94 0.28 -3.17 -1.84
C LYS A 94 -0.34 -2.59 -0.57
N ARG A 95 -1.46 -3.16 -0.11
CA ARG A 95 -2.12 -2.76 1.14
C ARG A 95 -1.18 -2.83 2.34
N ARG A 96 -0.45 -3.94 2.51
CA ARG A 96 0.55 -4.08 3.60
C ARG A 96 1.68 -3.06 3.51
N MET A 97 2.05 -2.61 2.30
CA MET A 97 3.07 -1.56 2.15
C MET A 97 2.51 -0.20 2.57
N ILE A 98 1.29 0.14 2.15
CA ILE A 98 0.61 1.38 2.54
C ILE A 98 0.43 1.43 4.06
N ASP A 99 -0.05 0.35 4.67
CA ASP A 99 -0.24 0.25 6.12
C ASP A 99 1.09 0.54 6.86
N LYS A 100 2.20 -0.04 6.40
CA LYS A 100 3.54 0.21 6.97
C LYS A 100 4.03 1.65 6.80
N VAL A 101 3.75 2.27 5.65
CA VAL A 101 4.11 3.67 5.40
C VAL A 101 3.31 4.59 6.33
N MET A 102 2.01 4.35 6.48
CA MET A 102 1.13 5.13 7.36
C MET A 102 1.43 4.93 8.86
N GLN A 103 1.89 3.74 9.25
CA GLN A 103 2.33 3.44 10.62
C GLN A 103 3.72 4.00 10.95
N SER A 104 4.43 4.61 9.98
CA SER A 104 5.72 5.27 10.23
C SER A 104 5.51 6.57 11.02
N PRO A 105 6.25 6.80 12.13
CA PRO A 105 6.15 8.03 12.92
C PRO A 105 6.55 9.30 12.14
N TYR A 106 7.11 9.17 10.92
CA TYR A 106 7.52 10.28 10.06
C TYR A 106 6.47 10.71 9.01
N ALA A 107 5.39 9.96 8.82
CA ALA A 107 4.37 10.29 7.81
C ALA A 107 3.39 11.42 8.24
N GLN A 108 3.43 11.85 9.51
CA GLN A 108 2.53 12.86 10.08
C GLN A 108 2.81 14.31 9.62
N VAL A 109 3.88 14.56 8.85
CA VAL A 109 4.29 15.94 8.51
C VAL A 109 3.48 16.57 7.37
N VAL A 110 2.62 15.82 6.67
CA VAL A 110 1.96 16.31 5.44
C VAL A 110 0.53 16.85 5.66
N GLN A 111 0.04 16.98 6.90
CA GLN A 111 -1.35 17.44 7.16
C GLN A 111 -1.53 18.87 7.68
N HIS A 112 -0.48 19.68 7.86
CA HIS A 112 -0.62 21.07 8.36
C HIS A 112 -0.13 22.16 7.40
N GLN A 113 -0.40 22.05 6.10
CA GLN A 113 -0.23 23.15 5.14
C GLN A 113 -1.49 23.29 4.26
N ASN A 114 -2.64 23.53 4.89
CA ASN A 114 -3.85 24.04 4.20
C ASN A 114 -4.62 24.94 5.17
N LEU A 115 -4.00 26.04 5.60
CA LEU A 115 -4.67 27.17 6.25
C LEU A 115 -3.96 28.48 5.89
N THR A 116 -3.96 28.85 4.60
CA THR A 116 -3.81 30.24 4.17
C THR A 116 -4.66 30.50 2.94
N GLU A 117 -5.98 30.44 3.13
CA GLU A 117 -6.93 31.19 2.31
C GLU A 117 -7.82 31.97 3.27
N ASP A 118 -7.31 33.10 3.76
CA ASP A 118 -8.11 34.17 4.36
C ASP A 118 -7.23 35.43 4.53
N ILE A 119 -6.85 36.04 3.42
CA ILE A 119 -6.52 37.48 3.39
C ILE A 119 -7.23 38.09 2.18
N SER A 120 -8.56 38.17 2.26
CA SER A 120 -9.37 38.96 1.35
C SER A 120 -10.42 39.76 2.10
N ALA A 121 -9.98 40.66 2.98
CA ALA A 121 -10.74 41.86 3.31
C ALA A 121 -9.85 42.83 4.09
N SER A 122 -9.79 44.07 3.63
CA SER A 122 -9.17 45.24 4.28
C SER A 122 -7.71 45.53 3.92
N PHE A 123 -7.47 45.93 2.67
CA PHE A 123 -6.49 46.99 2.43
C PHE A 123 -7.00 47.93 1.34
N GLN A 124 -7.76 48.94 1.76
CA GLN A 124 -8.07 50.10 0.94
C GLN A 124 -6.84 51.00 0.89
N GLY A 125 -6.42 51.37 -0.33
CA GLY A 125 -5.71 52.60 -0.59
C GLY A 125 -4.20 52.49 -0.76
N PHE A 126 -3.75 52.38 -2.00
CA PHE A 126 -2.82 53.37 -2.54
C PHE A 126 -2.92 53.41 -4.06
N GLN A 127 -3.10 54.62 -4.59
CA GLN A 127 -3.18 54.90 -6.02
C GLN A 127 -1.78 55.05 -6.61
N ASP A 128 -1.72 54.74 -7.91
CA ASP A 128 -1.12 55.55 -8.95
C ASP A 128 0.28 55.23 -9.52
N VAL A 129 0.26 55.22 -10.85
CA VAL A 129 1.28 55.31 -11.91
C VAL A 129 2.71 54.80 -11.72
N GLY A 130 3.15 54.05 -12.72
CA GLY A 130 4.57 54.01 -13.09
C GLY A 130 4.95 52.90 -14.06
N ASP A 131 4.69 53.14 -15.33
CA ASP A 131 5.48 52.81 -16.54
C ASP A 131 6.75 51.92 -16.44
N LEU A 132 7.03 51.23 -17.58
CA LEU A 132 8.31 50.66 -18.07
C LEU A 132 8.57 49.14 -18.01
N ALA A 133 8.25 48.52 -19.15
CA ALA A 133 9.00 47.50 -19.94
C ALA A 133 9.25 46.05 -19.41
N PRO A 134 9.17 45.03 -20.30
CA PRO A 134 9.42 43.63 -19.97
C PRO A 134 10.92 43.29 -20.10
N CYS A 135 11.57 42.97 -18.99
CA CYS A 135 12.97 42.57 -18.98
C CYS A 135 13.10 41.06 -19.24
N GLY A 136 13.51 40.73 -20.48
CA GLY A 136 14.29 39.58 -20.95
C GLY A 136 14.43 38.32 -20.10
N TYR A 137 14.06 37.19 -20.69
CA TYR A 137 14.53 35.85 -20.31
C TYR A 137 16.06 35.74 -20.40
N PRO A 138 16.64 34.83 -19.60
CA PRO A 138 17.72 33.98 -20.08
C PRO A 138 17.34 32.49 -19.96
N THR A 139 17.28 31.82 -21.12
CA THR A 139 17.23 30.37 -21.30
C THR A 139 18.53 29.72 -20.80
N PRO A 140 18.47 28.71 -19.91
CA PRO A 140 19.64 27.89 -19.58
C PRO A 140 19.84 26.76 -20.58
N ALA A 141 21.10 26.63 -21.01
CA ALA A 141 21.59 25.79 -22.08
C ALA A 141 21.52 24.27 -21.80
N GLU A 142 21.29 23.52 -22.87
CA GLU A 142 21.30 22.06 -22.99
C GLU A 142 22.75 21.52 -22.97
N PRO A 143 23.10 20.56 -22.10
CA PRO A 143 24.43 19.94 -22.11
C PRO A 143 24.53 18.84 -23.19
N PRO A 144 25.67 18.74 -23.91
CA PRO A 144 25.82 17.86 -25.06
C PRO A 144 25.96 16.37 -24.71
N LEU A 145 25.36 15.57 -25.59
CA LEU A 145 25.44 14.11 -25.72
C LEU A 145 26.90 13.64 -25.81
N ALA A 146 27.28 12.67 -24.98
CA ALA A 146 28.52 11.92 -25.12
C ALA A 146 28.27 10.65 -25.95
N ASP A 147 28.92 10.57 -27.10
CA ASP A 147 28.93 9.38 -27.95
C ASP A 147 29.79 8.25 -27.37
N PRO A 148 29.45 6.97 -27.66
CA PRO A 148 30.19 5.80 -27.21
C PRO A 148 31.26 5.40 -28.23
N SER A 149 32.54 5.47 -27.87
CA SER A 149 33.62 4.72 -28.53
C SER A 149 34.89 4.73 -27.68
N CYS A 150 35.19 3.61 -27.03
CA CYS A 150 36.56 3.16 -26.82
C CYS A 150 36.56 1.63 -26.88
N GLN A 151 37.23 1.14 -27.93
CA GLN A 151 37.75 -0.22 -28.07
C GLN A 151 38.93 -0.43 -27.11
#